data_AF-A0A183D3I2-F1
#
_entry.id   AF-A0A183D3I2-F1
#
_cell.length_a   1.000
_cell.length_b   1.000
_cell.length_c   1.000
_cell.angle_alpha   90.00
_cell.angle_beta   90.00
_cell.angle_gamma   90.00
#
_symmetry.space_group_name_H-M   'P 1'
#
loop_
_entity.id
_entity.type
_entity.pdbx_description
1 polymer ?
#
loop_
_entity_poly.entity_id
_entity_poly.type
_entity_poly.pdbx_seq_one_letter_code
_entity_poly.pdbx_strand_id
1 'polypeptide(L)'
;MLAILLRVLAYFFCIEFLEKRPELIVPQNSFRRLVDGIQMFSDGVSPYDGDMQPVLLYLFGAFIGHPALLLAFFVALDVITSEILRNVAMHYMRENGSANDDVERVADYILNPVTVATCAVFSLSVLYNFITALFIFAFVKGCVLCTSVLYGVLAQFSLYPAIYICSLLVKFSTLKERIQVVMYSLTTFFALLLFNRFLNGGSWNFIDSTYMFLLDVRDLTPNVGIFWYFFIEVFNHFRLFFLWVF
;
A
#
# COMPACT_ATOMS: atom_id res chain seq x y z
N MET A 1 -13.80 -20.18 -2.10
CA MET A 1 -13.75 -20.78 -3.46
C MET A 1 -14.22 -19.80 -4.53
N LEU A 2 -15.46 -19.29 -4.48
CA LEU A 2 -15.97 -18.32 -5.46
C LEU A 2 -15.06 -17.09 -5.64
N ALA A 3 -14.62 -16.47 -4.55
CA ALA A 3 -13.81 -15.27 -4.61
C ALA A 3 -12.40 -15.47 -5.23
N ILE A 4 -11.83 -16.67 -5.06
CA ILE A 4 -10.55 -17.06 -5.69
C ILE A 4 -10.78 -17.25 -7.19
N LEU A 5 -11.85 -17.96 -7.56
CA LEU A 5 -12.23 -18.16 -8.96
C LEU A 5 -12.43 -16.82 -9.67
N LEU A 6 -13.13 -15.86 -9.05
CA LEU A 6 -13.36 -14.53 -9.62
C LEU A 6 -12.06 -13.78 -9.91
N ARG A 7 -11.06 -13.84 -9.01
CA ARG A 7 -9.73 -13.22 -9.22
C ARG A 7 -8.99 -13.86 -10.39
N VAL A 8 -9.01 -15.20 -10.45
CA VAL A 8 -8.36 -15.96 -11.53
C VAL A 8 -9.04 -15.66 -12.87
N LEU A 9 -10.37 -15.65 -12.92
CA LEU A 9 -11.12 -15.30 -14.14
C LEU A 9 -10.88 -13.84 -14.55
N ALA A 10 -10.90 -12.90 -13.60
CA ALA A 10 -10.63 -11.50 -13.89
C ALA A 10 -9.22 -11.30 -14.45
N TYR A 11 -8.22 -12.03 -13.94
CA TYR A 11 -6.87 -12.03 -14.49
C TYR A 11 -6.83 -12.53 -15.94
N PHE A 12 -7.44 -13.69 -16.23
CA PHE A 12 -7.36 -14.26 -17.57
C PHE A 12 -8.20 -13.54 -18.63
N PHE A 13 -9.35 -12.97 -18.26
CA PHE A 13 -10.32 -12.44 -19.22
C PHE A 13 -10.43 -10.90 -19.22
N CYS A 14 -10.10 -10.23 -18.12
CA CYS A 14 -10.40 -8.81 -17.95
C CYS A 14 -9.15 -7.93 -17.81
N ILE A 15 -7.94 -8.49 -17.67
CA ILE A 15 -6.72 -7.73 -17.34
C ILE A 15 -6.45 -6.59 -18.32
N GLU A 16 -6.55 -6.81 -19.64
CA GLU A 16 -6.27 -5.79 -20.65
C GLU A 16 -7.20 -4.56 -20.56
N PHE A 17 -8.42 -4.77 -20.06
CA PHE A 17 -9.37 -3.70 -19.81
C PHE A 17 -9.10 -3.03 -18.47
N LEU A 18 -8.85 -3.81 -17.42
CA LEU A 18 -8.64 -3.32 -16.05
C LEU A 18 -7.34 -2.53 -15.92
N GLU A 19 -6.28 -2.87 -16.66
CA GLU A 19 -5.01 -2.13 -16.62
C GLU A 19 -5.12 -0.70 -17.15
N LYS A 20 -6.13 -0.41 -17.98
CA LYS A 20 -6.34 0.92 -18.56
C LYS A 20 -7.20 1.82 -17.65
N ARG A 21 -7.63 1.30 -16.49
CA ARG A 21 -8.53 1.99 -15.57
C ARG A 21 -7.75 2.83 -14.55
N PRO A 22 -7.81 4.17 -14.61
CA PRO A 22 -7.15 5.04 -13.63
C PRO A 22 -7.75 4.91 -12.23
N GLU A 23 -8.93 4.28 -12.11
CA GLU A 23 -9.55 3.94 -10.83
C GLU A 23 -8.80 2.82 -10.08
N LEU A 24 -8.07 1.98 -10.81
CA LEU A 24 -7.37 0.81 -10.25
C LEU A 24 -5.86 1.00 -10.21
N ILE A 25 -5.33 1.72 -11.20
CA ILE A 25 -3.89 1.92 -11.38
C ILE A 25 -3.59 3.42 -11.40
N VAL A 26 -2.78 3.81 -10.42
CA VAL A 26 -2.19 5.14 -10.28
C VAL A 26 -0.67 4.98 -10.12
N PRO A 27 0.13 6.04 -10.35
CA PRO A 27 1.58 5.99 -10.19
C PRO A 27 2.09 5.22 -8.95
N GLN A 28 1.48 5.46 -7.79
CA GLN A 28 1.92 4.92 -6.51
C GLN A 28 1.66 3.41 -6.32
N ASN A 29 0.66 2.85 -7.01
CA ASN A 29 0.29 1.43 -6.85
C ASN A 29 0.49 0.60 -8.13
N SER A 30 1.09 1.20 -9.16
CA SER A 30 1.24 0.58 -10.47
C SER A 30 2.31 -0.51 -10.46
N PHE A 31 1.87 -1.76 -10.63
CA PHE A 31 2.78 -2.89 -10.79
C PHE A 31 3.54 -2.84 -12.11
N ARG A 32 2.93 -2.26 -13.15
CA ARG A 32 3.61 -2.07 -14.44
C ARG A 32 4.84 -1.18 -14.31
N ARG A 33 4.74 -0.07 -13.58
CA ARG A 33 5.89 0.80 -13.29
C ARG A 33 6.97 0.07 -12.49
N LEU A 34 6.57 -0.84 -11.60
CA LEU A 34 7.52 -1.68 -10.86
C LEU A 34 8.25 -2.66 -11.79
N VAL A 35 7.53 -3.30 -12.72
CA VAL A 35 8.10 -4.17 -13.75
C VAL A 35 9.08 -3.39 -14.63
N ASP A 36 8.70 -2.20 -15.09
CA ASP A 36 9.55 -1.33 -15.90
C ASP A 36 10.81 -0.92 -15.10
N GLY A 37 10.67 -0.57 -13.82
CA GLY A 37 11.79 -0.27 -12.94
C GLY A 37 12.74 -1.46 -12.72
N ILE A 38 12.21 -2.69 -12.57
CA ILE A 38 13.02 -3.91 -12.47
C ILE A 38 13.82 -4.12 -13.77
N GLN A 39 13.19 -3.90 -14.92
CA GLN A 39 13.85 -4.04 -16.23
C GLN A 39 14.94 -2.98 -16.43
N MET A 40 14.67 -1.72 -16.07
CA MET A 40 15.69 -0.65 -16.08
C MET A 40 16.88 -1.02 -15.21
N PHE A 41 16.61 -1.56 -14.02
CA PHE A 41 17.67 -2.01 -13.12
C PHE A 41 18.52 -3.14 -13.73
N SER A 42 17.90 -4.12 -14.40
CA SER A 42 18.65 -5.19 -15.08
C SER A 42 19.49 -4.69 -16.25
N ASP A 43 19.06 -3.61 -16.90
CA ASP A 43 19.76 -3.00 -18.03
C ASP A 43 20.85 -1.99 -17.58
N GLY A 44 21.07 -1.85 -16.26
CA GLY A 44 22.07 -0.93 -15.68
C GLY A 44 21.65 0.54 -15.69
N VAL A 45 20.38 0.82 -15.97
CA VAL A 45 19.78 2.15 -15.92
C VAL A 45 19.21 2.40 -14.51
N SER A 46 19.17 3.67 -14.09
CA SER A 46 18.56 4.04 -12.81
C SER A 46 17.08 3.63 -12.79
N PRO A 47 16.64 2.74 -11.89
CA PRO A 47 15.24 2.30 -11.84
C PRO A 47 14.30 3.36 -11.24
N TYR A 48 14.87 4.44 -10.70
CA TYR A 48 14.11 5.48 -10.00
C TYR A 48 13.50 6.51 -10.94
N ASP A 49 13.78 6.45 -12.24
CA ASP A 49 12.95 7.15 -13.23
C ASP A 49 11.52 6.58 -13.27
N GLY A 50 11.30 5.39 -12.69
CA GLY A 50 10.00 4.72 -12.54
C GLY A 50 9.26 4.98 -11.21
N ASP A 51 9.80 5.80 -10.29
CA ASP A 51 9.22 6.19 -8.99
C ASP A 51 8.88 5.01 -8.03
N MET A 52 9.84 4.12 -7.76
CA MET A 52 9.62 2.94 -6.90
C MET A 52 10.69 2.76 -5.82
N GLN A 53 10.29 2.16 -4.69
CA GLN A 53 11.21 1.86 -3.58
C GLN A 53 12.12 0.67 -3.89
N PRO A 54 13.42 0.73 -3.51
CA PRO A 54 14.37 -0.36 -3.72
C PRO A 54 13.88 -1.71 -3.18
N VAL A 55 13.29 -1.74 -1.99
CA VAL A 55 12.79 -2.98 -1.39
C VAL A 55 11.72 -3.67 -2.24
N LEU A 56 10.86 -2.92 -2.92
CA LEU A 56 9.83 -3.49 -3.82
C LEU A 56 10.47 -4.03 -5.10
N LEU A 57 11.45 -3.32 -5.66
CA LEU A 57 12.21 -3.77 -6.84
C LEU A 57 12.86 -5.13 -6.59
N TYR A 58 13.60 -5.26 -5.48
CA TYR A 58 14.26 -6.52 -5.13
C TYR A 58 13.27 -7.62 -4.75
N LEU A 59 12.21 -7.30 -4.01
CA LEU A 59 11.20 -8.27 -3.61
C LEU A 59 10.51 -8.89 -4.83
N PHE A 60 10.02 -8.05 -5.76
CA PHE A 60 9.26 -8.53 -6.92
C PHE A 60 10.14 -8.93 -8.11
N GLY A 61 11.39 -8.47 -8.17
CA GLY A 61 12.37 -8.95 -9.15
C GLY A 61 12.57 -10.47 -9.09
N ALA A 62 12.42 -11.08 -7.91
CA ALA A 62 12.46 -12.54 -7.76
C ALA A 62 11.23 -13.27 -8.34
N PHE A 63 10.08 -12.59 -8.46
CA PHE A 63 8.81 -13.19 -8.89
C PHE A 63 8.45 -12.90 -10.35
N ILE A 64 9.12 -11.94 -10.99
CA ILE A 64 8.72 -11.42 -12.31
C ILE A 64 8.73 -12.49 -13.42
N GLY A 65 9.63 -13.47 -13.33
CA GLY A 65 9.72 -14.59 -14.28
C GLY A 65 8.65 -15.67 -14.11
N HIS A 66 7.79 -15.57 -13.09
CA HIS A 66 6.84 -16.61 -12.71
C HIS A 66 5.42 -16.03 -12.50
N PRO A 67 4.68 -15.72 -13.58
CA PRO A 67 3.38 -15.03 -13.49
C PRO A 67 2.32 -15.82 -12.70
N ALA A 68 2.35 -17.15 -12.76
CA ALA A 68 1.45 -17.99 -11.97
C ALA A 68 1.73 -17.91 -10.45
N LEU A 69 3.01 -17.86 -10.06
CA LEU A 69 3.41 -17.68 -8.67
C LEU A 69 3.07 -16.27 -8.18
N LEU A 70 3.24 -15.27 -9.03
CA LEU A 70 2.84 -13.89 -8.74
C LEU A 70 1.33 -13.80 -8.49
N LEU A 71 0.50 -14.39 -9.37
CA LEU A 71 -0.94 -14.44 -9.17
C LEU A 71 -1.33 -15.17 -7.88
N ALA A 72 -0.71 -16.32 -7.61
CA ALA A 72 -0.94 -17.05 -6.37
C ALA A 72 -0.58 -16.21 -5.13
N PHE A 73 0.53 -15.45 -5.20
CA PHE A 73 0.95 -14.55 -4.14
C PHE A 73 -0.06 -13.42 -3.87
N PHE A 74 -0.51 -12.72 -4.91
CA PHE A 74 -1.51 -11.64 -4.77
C PHE A 74 -2.86 -12.16 -4.28
N VAL A 75 -3.32 -13.30 -4.80
CA VAL A 75 -4.56 -13.94 -4.33
C VAL A 75 -4.42 -14.39 -2.87
N ALA A 76 -3.27 -14.95 -2.48
CA ALA A 76 -3.02 -15.36 -1.11
C ALA A 76 -3.04 -14.15 -0.16
N LEU A 77 -2.37 -13.05 -0.50
CA LEU A 77 -2.40 -11.83 0.31
C LEU A 77 -3.83 -11.32 0.52
N ASP A 78 -4.65 -11.30 -0.52
CA ASP A 78 -6.02 -10.77 -0.43
C ASP A 78 -6.95 -11.70 0.37
N VAL A 79 -6.82 -13.03 0.22
CA VAL A 79 -7.55 -14.01 1.03
C VAL A 79 -7.15 -13.89 2.52
N ILE A 80 -5.85 -13.78 2.81
CA ILE A 80 -5.36 -13.61 4.18
C ILE A 80 -5.83 -12.28 4.76
N THR A 81 -5.84 -11.21 3.96
CA THR A 81 -6.38 -9.88 4.36
C THR A 81 -7.82 -10.00 4.80
N SER A 82 -8.67 -10.68 4.02
CA SER A 82 -10.06 -10.93 4.38
C SER A 82 -10.20 -11.71 5.68
N GLU A 83 -9.36 -12.72 5.91
CA GLU A 83 -9.38 -13.52 7.13
C GLU A 83 -8.95 -12.68 8.35
N ILE A 84 -7.94 -11.82 8.21
CA ILE A 84 -7.54 -10.89 9.27
C ILE A 84 -8.68 -9.93 9.61
N LEU A 85 -9.32 -9.33 8.59
CA LEU A 85 -10.46 -8.42 8.80
C LEU A 85 -11.64 -9.11 9.48
N ARG A 86 -11.94 -10.36 9.11
CA ARG A 86 -12.96 -11.16 9.80
C ARG A 86 -12.62 -11.34 11.28
N ASN A 87 -11.37 -11.63 11.61
CA ASN A 87 -10.92 -11.79 12.99
C ASN A 87 -10.97 -10.47 13.78
N VAL A 88 -10.66 -9.34 13.14
CA VAL A 88 -10.85 -7.99 13.71
C VAL A 88 -12.32 -7.74 14.03
N ALA A 89 -13.21 -7.99 13.07
CA ALA A 89 -14.65 -7.77 13.24
C ALA A 89 -15.22 -8.65 14.37
N MET A 90 -14.86 -9.95 14.39
CA MET A 90 -15.25 -10.86 15.46
C MET A 90 -14.80 -10.38 16.85
N HIS A 91 -13.58 -9.86 16.96
CA HIS A 91 -13.09 -9.34 18.24
C HIS A 91 -13.87 -8.10 18.68
N TYR A 92 -14.14 -7.17 17.76
CA TYR A 92 -14.89 -5.96 18.05
C TYR A 92 -16.36 -6.25 18.41
N MET A 93 -17.01 -7.18 17.70
CA MET A 93 -18.40 -7.58 17.98
C MET A 93 -18.55 -8.27 19.32
N ARG A 94 -17.58 -9.10 19.73
CA ARG A 94 -17.59 -9.74 21.06
C ARG A 94 -17.54 -8.73 22.21
N GLU A 95 -16.82 -7.62 22.02
CA GLU A 95 -16.76 -6.56 23.02
C GLU A 95 -18.06 -5.73 23.06
N ASN A 96 -18.75 -5.56 21.92
CA ASN A 96 -19.95 -4.73 21.82
C ASN A 96 -21.29 -5.49 21.91
N GLY A 97 -21.28 -6.83 21.92
CA GLY A 97 -22.49 -7.66 22.05
C GLY A 97 -23.40 -7.70 20.82
N SER A 98 -22.89 -7.34 19.63
CA SER A 98 -23.66 -7.32 18.38
C SER A 98 -23.77 -8.71 17.71
N ALA A 99 -24.82 -8.89 16.89
CA ALA A 99 -25.19 -10.14 16.23
C ALA A 99 -24.20 -10.58 15.12
N ASN A 100 -24.18 -11.88 14.82
CA ASN A 100 -23.27 -12.49 13.83
C ASN A 100 -23.44 -11.98 12.39
N ASP A 101 -24.60 -11.44 12.01
CA ASP A 101 -24.89 -10.96 10.64
C ASP A 101 -23.91 -9.87 10.17
N ASP A 102 -23.43 -9.01 11.09
CA ASP A 102 -22.48 -7.95 10.74
C ASP A 102 -21.06 -8.49 10.46
N VAL A 103 -20.73 -9.70 10.96
CA VAL A 103 -19.45 -10.36 10.67
C VAL A 103 -19.46 -10.95 9.26
N GLU A 104 -20.59 -11.49 8.82
CA GLU A 104 -20.74 -11.99 7.44
C GLU A 104 -20.56 -10.86 6.43
N ARG A 105 -21.04 -9.65 6.73
CA ARG A 105 -20.81 -8.46 5.89
C ARG A 105 -19.32 -8.09 5.74
N VAL A 106 -18.49 -8.38 6.74
CA VAL A 106 -17.04 -8.18 6.63
C VAL A 106 -16.39 -9.28 5.79
N ALA A 107 -16.96 -10.49 5.79
CA ALA A 107 -16.54 -11.55 4.87
C ALA A 107 -16.84 -11.20 3.41
N ASP A 108 -17.84 -10.36 3.13
CA ASP A 108 -18.14 -9.85 1.80
C ASP A 108 -17.05 -8.93 1.21
N TYR A 109 -16.07 -8.48 2.01
CA TYR A 109 -14.89 -7.77 1.52
C TYR A 109 -14.22 -8.50 0.35
N ILE A 110 -14.13 -9.83 0.43
CA ILE A 110 -13.46 -10.65 -0.58
C ILE A 110 -14.22 -10.68 -1.92
N LEU A 111 -15.51 -10.34 -1.91
CA LEU A 111 -16.38 -10.26 -3.08
C LEU A 111 -16.50 -8.84 -3.65
N ASN A 112 -15.84 -7.85 -3.03
CA ASN A 112 -15.81 -6.49 -3.55
C ASN A 112 -15.19 -6.46 -4.96
N PRO A 113 -15.89 -5.93 -5.97
CA PRO A 113 -15.39 -5.90 -7.35
C PRO A 113 -14.08 -5.14 -7.49
N VAL A 114 -13.83 -4.12 -6.65
CA VAL A 114 -12.58 -3.35 -6.65
C VAL A 114 -11.40 -4.18 -6.11
N THR A 115 -11.61 -5.02 -5.08
CA THR A 115 -10.54 -5.88 -4.54
C THR A 115 -10.20 -7.00 -5.53
N VAL A 116 -11.22 -7.59 -6.16
CA VAL A 116 -11.03 -8.57 -7.25
C VAL A 116 -10.25 -7.94 -8.41
N ALA A 117 -10.63 -6.74 -8.84
CA ALA A 117 -9.99 -6.06 -9.96
C ALA A 117 -8.55 -5.63 -9.64
N THR A 118 -8.29 -5.05 -8.46
CA THR A 118 -6.94 -4.64 -8.04
C THR A 118 -6.00 -5.84 -7.88
N CYS A 119 -6.50 -6.98 -7.40
CA CYS A 119 -5.76 -8.24 -7.36
C CYS A 119 -5.42 -8.77 -8.76
N ALA A 120 -6.38 -8.71 -9.70
CA ALA A 120 -6.18 -9.17 -11.06
C ALA A 120 -5.12 -8.37 -11.84
N VAL A 121 -4.98 -7.06 -11.58
CA VAL A 121 -3.95 -6.21 -12.22
C VAL A 121 -2.65 -6.11 -11.42
N PHE A 122 -2.47 -6.96 -10.39
CA PHE A 122 -1.31 -6.98 -9.50
C PHE A 122 -1.04 -5.65 -8.78
N SER A 123 -2.06 -4.82 -8.56
CA SER A 123 -1.89 -3.51 -7.93
C SER A 123 -1.23 -3.63 -6.55
N LEU A 124 -0.21 -2.82 -6.28
CA LEU A 124 0.49 -2.80 -4.99
C LEU A 124 -0.43 -2.43 -3.82
N SER A 125 -1.61 -1.88 -4.12
CA SER A 125 -2.68 -1.68 -3.12
C SER A 125 -3.05 -2.97 -2.38
N VAL A 126 -2.94 -4.15 -3.00
CA VAL A 126 -3.19 -5.43 -2.31
C VAL A 126 -2.19 -5.65 -1.16
N LEU A 127 -0.90 -5.37 -1.41
CA LEU A 127 0.14 -5.45 -0.38
C LEU A 127 -0.10 -4.41 0.72
N TYR A 128 -0.45 -3.17 0.36
CA TYR A 128 -0.71 -2.11 1.32
C TYR A 128 -1.95 -2.41 2.17
N ASN A 129 -3.01 -2.96 1.58
CA ASN A 129 -4.22 -3.39 2.27
C ASN A 129 -3.92 -4.53 3.26
N PHE A 130 -3.10 -5.50 2.86
CA PHE A 130 -2.66 -6.58 3.74
C PHE A 130 -1.91 -6.06 4.98
N ILE A 131 -0.92 -5.18 4.78
CA ILE A 131 -0.15 -4.59 5.88
C ILE A 131 -1.08 -3.74 6.77
N THR A 132 -2.01 -3.00 6.17
CA THR A 132 -3.01 -2.20 6.90
C THR A 132 -3.94 -3.07 7.74
N ALA A 133 -4.44 -4.19 7.21
CA ALA A 133 -5.27 -5.12 7.96
C ALA A 133 -4.51 -5.73 9.15
N LEU A 134 -3.24 -6.10 8.94
CA LEU A 134 -2.39 -6.61 10.02
C LEU A 134 -2.12 -5.55 11.10
N PHE A 135 -1.92 -4.29 10.68
CA PHE A 135 -1.81 -3.14 11.59
C PHE A 135 -3.07 -2.96 12.43
N ILE A 136 -4.25 -2.96 11.81
CA ILE A 136 -5.54 -2.83 12.50
C ILE A 136 -5.74 -3.99 13.48
N PHE A 137 -5.38 -5.21 13.10
CA PHE A 137 -5.46 -6.37 13.98
C PHE A 137 -4.55 -6.25 15.21
N ALA A 138 -3.31 -5.80 15.02
CA ALA A 138 -2.39 -5.53 16.13
C ALA A 138 -2.91 -4.39 17.03
N PHE A 139 -3.50 -3.36 16.42
CA PHE A 139 -4.10 -2.21 17.09
C PHE A 139 -5.27 -2.60 17.99
N VAL A 140 -6.18 -3.46 17.50
CA VAL A 140 -7.32 -3.96 18.29
C VAL A 140 -6.83 -4.83 19.45
N LYS A 141 -5.84 -5.70 19.21
CA LYS A 141 -5.22 -6.52 20.28
C LYS A 141 -4.46 -5.71 21.34
N GLY A 142 -4.15 -4.43 21.08
CA GLY A 142 -3.43 -3.57 22.02
C GLY A 142 -1.95 -3.86 22.17
N CYS A 143 -1.32 -4.61 21.25
CA CYS A 143 0.11 -4.87 21.31
C CYS A 143 0.90 -3.65 20.82
N VAL A 144 1.52 -2.88 21.75
CA VAL A 144 2.29 -1.66 21.43
C VAL A 144 3.39 -1.93 20.40
N LEU A 145 4.21 -2.97 20.62
CA LEU A 145 5.34 -3.28 19.75
C LEU A 145 4.89 -3.62 18.33
N CYS A 146 4.01 -4.62 18.16
CA CYS A 146 3.55 -5.07 16.86
C CYS A 146 2.87 -3.94 16.09
N THR A 147 2.00 -3.17 16.76
CA THR A 147 1.26 -2.07 16.13
C THR A 147 2.21 -0.98 15.64
N SER A 148 3.20 -0.60 16.46
CA SER A 148 4.14 0.46 16.12
C SER A 148 5.09 0.06 14.98
N VAL A 149 5.53 -1.21 14.97
CA VAL A 149 6.37 -1.75 13.90
C VAL A 149 5.61 -1.80 12.58
N LEU A 150 4.38 -2.32 12.59
CA LEU A 150 3.54 -2.39 11.39
C LEU A 150 3.18 -1.01 10.85
N TYR A 151 2.91 -0.05 11.74
CA TYR A 151 2.71 1.34 11.37
C TYR A 151 3.96 1.94 10.69
N GLY A 152 5.17 1.72 11.23
CA GLY A 152 6.40 2.21 10.62
C GLY A 152 6.67 1.61 9.24
N VAL A 153 6.38 0.31 9.06
CA VAL A 153 6.42 -0.36 7.75
C VAL A 153 5.41 0.26 6.78
N LEU A 154 4.18 0.50 7.24
CA LEU A 154 3.11 1.05 6.41
C LEU A 154 3.41 2.50 5.98
N ALA A 155 3.91 3.33 6.90
CA ALA A 155 4.32 4.71 6.63
C ALA A 155 5.53 4.79 5.68
N GLN A 156 6.36 3.74 5.64
CA GLN A 156 7.45 3.66 4.67
C GLN A 156 6.91 3.44 3.26
N PHE A 157 5.99 2.50 3.06
CA PHE A 157 5.44 2.14 1.75
C PHE A 157 4.46 3.18 1.18
N SER A 158 3.71 3.88 2.03
CA SER A 158 2.79 4.93 1.61
C SER A 158 2.79 6.07 2.61
N LEU A 159 2.70 7.30 2.12
CA LEU A 159 2.67 8.49 2.97
C LEU A 159 1.31 8.74 3.62
N TYR A 160 0.20 8.34 2.98
CA TYR A 160 -1.15 8.60 3.52
C TYR A 160 -1.38 7.99 4.92
N PRO A 161 -0.97 6.75 5.21
CA PRO A 161 -1.13 6.16 6.55
C PRO A 161 -0.38 6.87 7.67
N ALA A 162 0.49 7.85 7.40
CA ALA A 162 1.19 8.63 8.44
C ALA A 162 0.20 9.32 9.41
N ILE A 163 -1.01 9.65 8.96
CA ILE A 163 -2.10 10.17 9.81
C ILE A 163 -2.48 9.22 10.96
N TYR A 164 -2.25 7.91 10.83
CA TYR A 164 -2.60 6.94 11.87
C TYR A 164 -1.80 7.11 13.16
N ILE A 165 -0.71 7.89 13.16
CA ILE A 165 0.00 8.25 14.40
C ILE A 165 -0.95 8.89 15.43
N CYS A 166 -1.89 9.74 14.97
CA CYS A 166 -2.87 10.36 15.85
C CYS A 166 -3.76 9.32 16.53
N SER A 167 -4.21 8.32 15.77
CA SER A 167 -5.04 7.22 16.30
C SER A 167 -4.27 6.38 17.32
N LEU A 168 -2.97 6.17 17.10
CA LEU A 168 -2.11 5.44 18.05
C LEU A 168 -1.90 6.20 19.36
N LEU A 169 -1.68 7.51 19.29
CA LEU A 169 -1.50 8.36 20.49
C LEU A 169 -2.79 8.48 21.30
N VAL A 170 -3.95 8.37 20.66
CA VAL A 170 -5.25 8.32 21.33
C VAL A 170 -5.47 6.95 21.98
N LYS A 171 -5.18 5.85 21.28
CA LYS A 171 -5.36 4.48 21.80
C LYS A 171 -4.47 4.19 23.00
N PHE A 172 -3.20 4.58 22.94
CA PHE A 172 -2.24 4.40 24.02
C PHE A 172 -2.12 5.69 24.82
N SER A 173 -2.87 5.77 25.93
CA SER A 173 -2.98 6.99 26.73
C SER A 173 -1.79 7.21 27.68
N THR A 174 -1.09 6.14 28.07
CA THR A 174 0.01 6.21 29.03
C THR A 174 1.24 6.87 28.39
N LEU A 175 1.88 7.81 29.08
CA LEU A 175 3.08 8.51 28.58
C LEU A 175 4.19 7.53 28.13
N LYS A 176 4.42 6.48 28.92
CA LYS A 176 5.40 5.43 28.61
C LYS A 176 5.08 4.73 27.28
N GLU A 177 3.82 4.36 27.07
CA GLU A 177 3.38 3.67 25.84
C GLU A 177 3.45 4.61 24.64
N ARG A 178 3.09 5.88 24.79
CA ARG A 178 3.23 6.89 23.72
C ARG A 178 4.68 7.04 23.28
N ILE A 179 5.60 7.14 24.23
CA ILE A 179 7.03 7.21 23.92
C ILE A 179 7.47 5.93 23.23
N GLN A 180 7.04 4.75 23.68
CA GLN A 180 7.35 3.48 23.03
C GLN A 180 6.82 3.41 21.60
N VAL A 181 5.58 3.87 21.36
CA VAL A 181 4.98 3.91 20.02
C VAL A 181 5.81 4.78 19.09
N VAL A 182 6.14 6.00 19.51
CA VAL A 182 6.94 6.93 18.71
C VAL A 182 8.34 6.37 18.47
N MET A 183 8.98 5.83 19.49
CA MET A 183 10.33 5.25 19.36
C MET A 183 10.35 4.04 18.43
N TYR A 184 9.44 3.09 18.58
CA TYR A 184 9.42 1.89 17.72
C TYR A 184 9.01 2.22 16.28
N SER A 185 8.05 3.12 16.08
CA SER A 185 7.65 3.57 14.73
C SER A 185 8.77 4.30 14.01
N LEU A 186 9.46 5.24 14.67
CA LEU A 186 10.62 5.92 14.09
C LEU A 186 11.76 4.95 13.81
N THR A 187 12.08 4.06 14.77
CA THR A 187 13.15 3.08 14.61
C THR A 187 12.90 2.19 13.39
N THR A 188 11.67 1.73 13.19
CA THR A 188 11.31 0.85 12.06
C THR A 188 11.30 1.60 10.74
N PHE A 189 10.77 2.83 10.71
CA PHE A 189 10.84 3.72 9.54
C PHE A 189 12.30 3.96 9.12
N PHE A 190 13.16 4.40 10.03
CA PHE A 190 14.58 4.64 9.73
C PHE A 190 15.34 3.35 9.39
N ALA A 191 15.03 2.23 10.04
CA ALA A 191 15.65 0.95 9.71
C ALA A 191 15.34 0.53 8.26
N LEU A 192 14.07 0.67 7.82
CA LEU A 192 13.69 0.38 6.44
C LEU A 192 14.28 1.40 5.46
N LEU A 193 14.38 2.66 5.83
CA LEU A 193 15.02 3.68 5.01
C LEU A 193 16.51 3.37 4.76
N LEU A 194 17.22 2.98 5.82
CA LEU A 194 18.63 2.55 5.73
C LEU A 194 18.77 1.23 4.95
N PHE A 195 17.83 0.31 5.11
CA PHE A 195 17.81 -0.92 4.33
C PHE A 195 17.60 -0.65 2.83
N ASN A 196 16.69 0.26 2.47
CA ASN A 196 16.50 0.70 1.09
C ASN A 196 17.78 1.35 0.53
N ARG A 197 18.46 2.18 1.32
CA ARG A 197 19.76 2.74 0.94
C ARG A 197 20.82 1.66 0.71
N PHE A 198 20.86 0.65 1.57
CA PHE A 198 21.80 -0.47 1.41
C PHE A 198 21.53 -1.24 0.12
N LEU A 199 20.27 -1.56 -0.17
CA LEU A 199 19.86 -2.19 -1.44
C LEU A 199 20.22 -1.32 -2.66
N ASN A 200 20.15 0.00 -2.51
CA ASN A 200 20.46 0.96 -3.57
C ASN A 200 21.95 1.34 -3.69
N GLY A 201 22.86 0.47 -3.25
CA GLY A 201 24.30 0.70 -3.35
C GLY A 201 24.80 1.93 -2.57
N GLY A 202 24.08 2.37 -1.54
CA GLY A 202 24.43 3.51 -0.70
C GLY A 202 23.89 4.87 -1.16
N SER A 203 23.21 4.93 -2.32
CA SER A 203 22.67 6.18 -2.88
C SER A 203 21.26 6.51 -2.39
N TRP A 204 20.94 7.80 -2.31
CA TRP A 204 19.66 8.32 -1.80
C TRP A 204 18.67 8.71 -2.91
N ASN A 205 18.98 8.39 -4.17
CA ASN A 205 18.22 8.83 -5.35
C ASN A 205 16.74 8.36 -5.31
N PHE A 206 16.47 7.26 -4.63
CA PHE A 206 15.11 6.74 -4.45
C PHE A 206 14.22 7.65 -3.59
N ILE A 207 14.78 8.51 -2.73
CA ILE A 207 13.99 9.39 -1.85
C ILE A 207 13.22 10.42 -2.68
N ASP A 208 13.87 11.06 -3.65
CA ASP A 208 13.20 12.03 -4.53
C ASP A 208 12.06 11.35 -5.29
N SER A 209 12.39 10.23 -5.92
CA SER A 209 11.46 9.48 -6.77
C SER A 209 10.33 8.76 -5.99
N THR A 210 10.49 8.54 -4.69
CA THR A 210 9.44 7.87 -3.88
C THR A 210 8.63 8.87 -3.06
N TYR A 211 9.31 9.72 -2.28
CA TYR A 211 8.65 10.57 -1.28
C TYR A 211 8.43 11.98 -1.81
N MET A 212 9.43 12.57 -2.46
CA MET A 212 9.29 13.90 -3.03
C MET A 212 8.32 13.89 -4.21
N PHE A 213 8.32 12.82 -5.00
CA PHE A 213 7.40 12.59 -6.10
C PHE A 213 5.93 12.78 -5.70
N LEU A 214 5.53 12.25 -4.54
CA LEU A 214 4.16 12.39 -4.06
C LEU A 214 3.84 13.83 -3.63
N LEU A 215 4.82 14.53 -3.05
CA LEU A 215 4.62 15.90 -2.56
C LEU A 215 4.67 16.94 -3.69
N ASP A 216 5.47 16.72 -4.72
CA ASP A 216 5.71 17.69 -5.80
C ASP A 216 4.74 17.52 -6.98
N VAL A 217 3.92 16.45 -6.98
CA VAL A 217 2.85 16.16 -7.97
C VAL A 217 3.27 16.47 -9.40
N ARG A 218 4.48 16.02 -9.76
CA ARG A 218 5.09 16.21 -11.09
C ARG A 218 4.35 15.41 -12.15
N ASP A 219 3.86 14.25 -11.76
CA ASP A 219 3.19 13.30 -12.63
C ASP A 219 1.68 13.54 -12.61
N LEU A 220 1.15 13.80 -13.81
CA LEU A 220 -0.26 14.06 -14.07
C LEU A 220 -0.95 12.85 -14.71
N THR A 221 -0.39 11.65 -14.52
CA THR A 221 -1.06 10.41 -14.91
C THR A 221 -2.47 10.38 -14.31
N PRO A 222 -3.50 10.05 -15.10
CA PRO A 222 -4.89 10.11 -14.66
C PRO A 222 -5.15 9.38 -13.35
N ASN A 223 -5.85 10.04 -12.43
CA ASN A 223 -6.35 9.43 -11.20
C ASN A 223 -7.73 10.02 -10.83
N VAL A 224 -8.44 9.35 -9.92
CA VAL A 224 -9.82 9.72 -9.54
C VAL A 224 -9.86 10.89 -8.54
N GLY A 225 -8.71 11.32 -8.03
CA GLY A 225 -8.61 12.37 -7.03
C GLY A 225 -8.99 13.73 -7.60
N ILE A 226 -9.81 14.49 -6.86
CA ILE A 226 -10.11 15.90 -7.16
C ILE A 226 -8.82 16.73 -7.32
N PHE A 227 -7.79 16.41 -6.52
CA PHE A 227 -6.49 17.06 -6.61
C PHE A 227 -5.91 16.94 -8.02
N TRP A 228 -5.96 15.77 -8.64
CA TRP A 228 -5.47 15.61 -10.01
C TRP A 228 -6.26 16.42 -11.05
N TYR A 229 -7.60 16.39 -10.98
CA TYR A 229 -8.45 17.20 -11.87
C TYR A 229 -8.14 18.69 -11.76
N PHE A 230 -7.83 19.17 -10.56
CA PHE A 230 -7.44 20.55 -10.37
C PHE A 230 -6.04 20.83 -10.98
N PHE A 231 -5.04 19.99 -10.73
CA PHE A 231 -3.66 20.23 -11.19
C PHE A 231 -3.44 19.99 -12.69
N ILE A 232 -4.28 19.20 -13.35
CA ILE A 232 -4.27 19.06 -14.82
C ILE A 232 -4.81 20.32 -15.51
N GLU A 233 -5.78 21.00 -14.91
CA GLU A 233 -6.38 22.23 -15.44
C GLU A 233 -5.54 23.48 -15.15
N VAL A 234 -4.73 23.46 -14.08
CA VAL A 234 -3.86 24.58 -13.70
C VAL A 234 -2.62 24.68 -14.58
N PHE A 235 -2.35 25.88 -15.09
CA PHE A 235 -1.11 26.18 -15.83
C PHE A 235 0.13 25.88 -15.01
N ASN A 236 1.16 25.31 -15.64
CA ASN A 236 2.45 24.96 -15.04
C ASN A 236 3.02 26.06 -14.12
N HIS A 237 2.93 27.32 -14.56
CA HIS A 237 3.45 28.47 -13.82
C HIS A 237 2.81 28.65 -12.43
N PHE A 238 1.52 28.31 -12.28
CA PHE A 238 0.79 28.48 -11.03
C PHE A 238 0.74 27.22 -10.14
N ARG A 239 1.19 26.07 -10.65
CA ARG A 239 1.10 24.79 -9.89
C ARG A 239 1.78 24.87 -8.54
N LEU A 240 2.99 25.42 -8.50
CA LEU A 240 3.73 25.55 -7.24
C LEU A 240 2.92 26.36 -6.23
N PHE A 241 2.38 27.52 -6.62
CA PHE A 241 1.55 28.34 -5.73
C PHE A 241 0.38 27.54 -5.16
N PHE A 242 -0.35 26.82 -6.00
CA PHE A 242 -1.50 26.06 -5.54
C PHE A 242 -1.15 24.84 -4.69
N LEU A 243 0.00 24.21 -4.92
CA LEU A 243 0.51 23.09 -4.13
C LEU A 243 0.86 23.49 -2.70
N TRP A 244 1.30 24.73 -2.49
CA TRP A 244 1.56 25.24 -1.14
C TRP A 244 0.31 25.72 -0.41
N VAL A 245 -0.73 26.12 -1.14
CA VAL A 245 -1.97 26.68 -0.57
C VAL A 245 -2.96 25.59 -0.18
N PHE A 246 -3.04 24.51 -0.96
CA PHE A 246 -4.02 23.42 -0.80
C PHE A 246 -3.34 22.11 -0.43
#